data_AF-A0A953Z0A4-F1
#
_entry.id   AF-A0A953Z0A4-F1
#
_cell.length_a   1.000
_cell.length_b   1.000
_cell.length_c   1.000
_cell.angle_alpha   90.00
_cell.angle_beta   90.00
_cell.angle_gamma   90.00
#
_symmetry.space_group_name_H-M   'P 1'
#
loop_
_entity.id
_entity.type
_entity.pdbx_description
1 polymer ?
#
loop_
_entity_poly.entity_id
_entity_poly.type
_entity_poly.pdbx_seq_one_letter_code
_entity_poly.pdbx_strand_id
1 'polypeptide(L)'
;MSLNRQDSERLLKHLEHTSRTFAPGIALLRPELRESVAIAYLLCRIRDSLEDESGLDASRRVELLKEAARTQIASDSSSMESWAKDVALLFADVSG
;
A
#
# COMPACT_ATOMS: atom_id res chain seq x y z
N MET A 1 12.01 3.41 12.81
CA MET A 1 12.24 1.97 12.58
C MET A 1 12.76 1.87 11.17
N SER A 2 14.03 1.49 10.96
CA SER A 2 14.62 1.42 9.62
C SER A 2 14.36 0.03 9.05
N LEU A 3 13.91 -0.06 7.80
CA LEU A 3 13.74 -1.35 7.13
C LEU A 3 15.10 -2.04 6.93
N ASN A 4 15.08 -3.37 6.82
CA ASN A 4 16.28 -4.07 6.36
C ASN A 4 16.50 -3.77 4.87
N ARG A 5 17.72 -4.00 4.39
CA ARG A 5 18.12 -3.71 3.01
C ARG A 5 17.20 -4.33 1.95
N GLN A 6 16.78 -5.59 2.15
CA GLN A 6 15.95 -6.31 1.19
C GLN A 6 14.55 -5.68 1.08
N ASP A 7 13.96 -5.28 2.21
CA ASP A 7 12.66 -4.63 2.23
C ASP A 7 12.72 -3.21 1.66
N SER A 8 13.79 -2.46 1.92
CA SER A 8 14.01 -1.16 1.28
C SER A 8 14.16 -1.28 -0.25
N GLU A 9 14.86 -2.31 -0.74
CA GLU A 9 14.97 -2.57 -2.19
C GLU A 9 13.61 -2.94 -2.81
N ARG A 10 12.82 -3.78 -2.13
CA ARG A 10 11.44 -4.12 -2.55
C ARG A 10 10.54 -2.89 -2.60
N LEU A 11 10.61 -2.04 -1.59
CA LEU A 11 9.83 -0.81 -1.48
C LEU A 11 10.07 0.11 -2.69
N LEU A 12 11.34 0.33 -3.03
CA LEU A 12 11.72 1.15 -4.19
C LEU A 12 11.23 0.52 -5.50
N LYS A 13 11.36 -0.80 -5.65
CA LYS A 13 10.84 -1.51 -6.82
C LYS A 13 9.32 -1.30 -6.96
N HIS A 14 8.55 -1.44 -5.89
CA HIS A 14 7.09 -1.24 -5.94
C HIS A 14 6.72 0.22 -6.28
N LEU A 15 7.47 1.20 -5.77
CA LEU A 15 7.27 2.60 -6.14
C LEU A 15 7.44 2.85 -7.64
N GLU A 16 8.48 2.30 -8.25
CA GLU A 16 8.72 2.47 -9.69
C GLU A 16 7.58 1.88 -10.54
N HIS A 17 7.01 0.75 -10.11
CA HIS A 17 5.90 0.10 -10.81
C HIS A 17 4.57 0.83 -10.64
N THR A 18 4.36 1.46 -9.48
CA THR A 18 3.10 2.13 -9.14
C THR A 18 3.08 3.60 -9.55
N SER A 19 4.24 4.24 -9.74
CA SER A 19 4.32 5.67 -10.09
C SER A 19 5.62 6.10 -10.76
N ARG A 20 5.59 6.19 -12.09
CA ARG A 20 6.75 6.61 -12.91
C ARG A 20 7.17 8.07 -12.71
N THR A 21 6.26 8.94 -12.27
CA THR A 21 6.53 10.38 -12.09
C THR A 21 6.89 10.75 -10.66
N PHE A 22 6.32 10.06 -9.67
CA PHE A 22 6.57 10.36 -8.26
C PHE A 22 7.76 9.60 -7.68
N ALA A 23 8.07 8.39 -8.19
CA ALA A 23 9.20 7.60 -7.72
C ALA A 23 10.56 8.33 -7.80
N PRO A 24 10.89 9.05 -8.90
CA PRO A 24 12.12 9.84 -8.95
C PRO A 24 12.17 10.94 -7.88
N GLY A 25 11.04 11.59 -7.59
CA GLY A 25 10.96 12.62 -6.56
C GLY A 25 11.20 12.06 -5.15
N ILE A 26 10.64 10.88 -4.85
CA ILE A 26 10.85 10.19 -3.57
C ILE A 26 12.32 9.76 -3.42
N ALA A 27 12.95 9.28 -4.50
CA ALA A 27 14.37 8.88 -4.47
C ALA A 27 15.31 10.04 -4.10
N LEU A 28 14.95 11.29 -4.45
CA LEU A 28 15.72 12.49 -4.12
C LEU A 28 15.56 12.97 -2.67
N LEU A 29 14.62 12.40 -1.90
CA LEU A 29 14.48 12.73 -0.49
C LEU A 29 15.70 12.30 0.32
N ARG A 30 15.92 13.02 1.43
CA ARG A 30 16.91 12.63 2.44
C ARG A 30 16.61 11.20 2.94
N PRO A 31 17.64 10.39 3.24
CA PRO A 31 17.45 8.99 3.64
C PRO A 31 16.43 8.79 4.76
N GLU A 32 16.38 9.72 5.73
CA GLU A 32 15.50 9.63 6.90
C GLU A 32 14.01 9.81 6.57
N LEU A 33 13.70 10.44 5.42
CA LEU A 33 12.33 10.68 4.97
C LEU A 33 11.91 9.74 3.84
N ARG A 34 12.87 9.23 3.07
CA ARG A 34 12.61 8.44 1.87
C ARG A 34 11.73 7.23 2.19
N GLU A 35 12.07 6.44 3.20
CA GLU A 35 11.32 5.23 3.56
C GLU A 35 9.90 5.56 4.03
N SER A 36 9.74 6.51 4.95
CA SER A 36 8.43 6.89 5.47
C SER A 36 7.51 7.44 4.39
N VAL A 37 8.02 8.30 3.50
CA VAL A 37 7.25 8.86 2.39
C VAL A 37 6.93 7.79 1.35
N ALA A 38 7.86 6.87 1.06
CA ALA A 38 7.64 5.75 0.16
C ALA A 38 6.52 4.82 0.66
N ILE A 39 6.55 4.45 1.95
CA ILE A 39 5.52 3.62 2.57
C ILE A 39 4.16 4.33 2.53
N ALA A 40 4.12 5.60 2.95
CA ALA A 40 2.90 6.40 2.94
C ALA A 40 2.31 6.49 1.51
N TYR A 41 3.15 6.71 0.50
CA TYR A 41 2.73 6.75 -0.89
C TYR A 41 2.09 5.45 -1.35
N LEU A 42 2.73 4.30 -1.08
CA LEU A 42 2.19 3.00 -1.46
C LEU A 42 0.88 2.68 -0.75
N LEU A 43 0.77 3.03 0.54
CA LEU A 43 -0.48 2.88 1.30
C LEU A 43 -1.61 3.70 0.68
N CYS A 44 -1.35 4.96 0.32
CA CYS A 44 -2.32 5.78 -0.41
C CYS A 44 -2.69 5.15 -1.76
N ARG A 45 -1.70 4.67 -2.53
CA ARG A 45 -1.96 4.06 -3.83
C ARG A 45 -2.81 2.79 -3.75
N ILE A 46 -2.64 1.98 -2.69
CA ILE A 46 -3.51 0.82 -2.44
C ILE A 46 -4.94 1.28 -2.16
N ARG A 47 -5.13 2.33 -1.34
CA ARG A 47 -6.47 2.89 -1.09
C ARG A 47 -7.11 3.44 -2.36
N ASP A 48 -6.36 4.18 -3.17
CA ASP A 48 -6.86 4.71 -4.45
C ASP A 48 -7.32 3.57 -5.37
N SER A 49 -6.55 2.48 -5.46
CA SER A 49 -6.96 1.30 -6.24
C SER A 49 -8.23 0.64 -5.72
N LEU A 50 -8.44 0.59 -4.39
CA LEU A 50 -9.69 0.09 -3.79
C LEU A 50 -10.87 1.03 -4.07
N GLU A 51 -10.64 2.34 -4.04
CA GLU A 51 -11.64 3.37 -4.33
C GLU A 51 -12.08 3.33 -5.81
N ASP A 52 -11.13 3.09 -6.73
CA ASP A 52 -11.36 3.03 -8.18
C ASP A 52 -11.87 1.67 -8.69
N GLU A 53 -11.81 0.59 -7.90
CA GLU A 53 -12.21 -0.75 -8.33
C GLU A 53 -13.72 -0.84 -8.55
N SER A 54 -14.17 -0.79 -9.81
CA SER A 54 -15.59 -0.78 -10.18
C SER A 54 -16.34 -2.10 -9.94
N GLY A 55 -15.64 -3.24 -9.90
CA GLY A 55 -16.23 -4.56 -9.71
C GLY A 55 -16.60 -4.90 -8.26
N LEU A 56 -16.17 -4.08 -7.30
CA LEU A 56 -16.38 -4.33 -5.89
C LEU A 56 -17.75 -3.82 -5.42
N ASP A 57 -18.48 -4.65 -4.66
CA ASP A 57 -19.69 -4.20 -3.95
C ASP A 57 -19.39 -3.01 -3.05
N ALA A 58 -20.29 -2.02 -3.05
CA ALA A 58 -20.10 -0.78 -2.31
C ALA A 58 -19.91 -1.00 -0.80
N SER A 59 -20.61 -1.97 -0.23
CA SER A 59 -20.51 -2.28 1.20
C SER A 59 -19.14 -2.88 1.53
N ARG A 60 -18.67 -3.83 0.69
CA ARG A 60 -17.35 -4.44 0.87
C ARG A 60 -16.20 -3.43 0.67
N ARG A 61 -16.33 -2.50 -0.28
CA ARG A 61 -15.37 -1.39 -0.46
C ARG A 61 -15.27 -0.53 0.80
N VAL A 62 -16.42 -0.15 1.36
CA VAL A 62 -16.48 0.66 2.59
C VAL A 62 -15.87 -0.07 3.78
N GLU A 63 -16.09 -1.37 3.92
CA GLU A 63 -15.47 -2.20 4.97
C GLU A 63 -13.94 -2.19 4.87
N LEU A 64 -13.40 -2.54 3.68
CA LEU A 64 -11.95 -2.60 3.46
C LEU A 64 -11.25 -1.25 3.70
N LEU A 65 -11.87 -0.14 3.29
CA LEU A 65 -11.35 1.21 3.52
C LEU A 65 -11.38 1.59 5.01
N LYS A 66 -12.43 1.19 5.74
CA LYS A 66 -12.52 1.40 7.20
C LYS A 66 -11.48 0.56 7.94
N GLU A 67 -11.24 -0.67 7.51
CA GLU A 67 -10.21 -1.55 8.08
C GLU A 67 -8.80 -0.98 7.82
N ALA A 68 -8.52 -0.51 6.60
CA ALA A 68 -7.26 0.17 6.27
C ALA A 68 -6.97 1.36 7.19
N ALA A 69 -7.98 2.19 7.47
CA ALA A 69 -7.84 3.34 8.36
C ALA A 69 -7.54 2.93 9.82
N ARG A 70 -8.09 1.81 10.30
CA ARG A 70 -7.85 1.32 11.66
C ARG A 70 -6.46 0.67 11.79
N THR A 71 -6.06 -0.12 10.79
CA THR A 71 -4.79 -0.87 10.81
C THR A 71 -3.56 0.03 10.68
N GLN A 72 -3.66 1.18 10.00
CA GLN A 72 -2.56 2.16 9.95
C GLN A 72 -2.29 2.87 11.29
N ILE A 73 -3.26 2.85 12.20
CA ILE A 73 -3.15 3.44 13.56
C ILE A 73 -2.77 2.36 14.59
N ALA A 74 -3.07 1.09 14.31
CA ALA A 74 -2.82 -0.02 15.22
C ALA A 74 -1.42 -0.63 14.98
N SER A 75 -0.62 -0.76 16.03
CA SER A 75 0.70 -1.44 15.99
C SER A 75 0.61 -2.97 15.84
N ASP A 76 -0.57 -3.52 15.52
CA ASP A 76 -0.78 -4.96 15.43
C ASP A 76 -0.50 -5.49 14.01
N SER A 77 0.50 -6.35 13.91
CA SER A 77 0.93 -6.98 12.64
C SER A 77 -0.08 -8.00 12.11
N SER A 78 -0.81 -8.69 12.99
CA SER A 78 -1.79 -9.72 12.60
C SER A 78 -2.96 -9.10 11.82
N SER A 79 -3.49 -7.98 12.31
CA SER A 79 -4.55 -7.23 11.63
C SER A 79 -4.12 -6.72 10.25
N MET A 80 -2.86 -6.27 10.11
CA MET A 80 -2.31 -5.82 8.84
C MET A 80 -2.17 -6.97 7.83
N GLU A 81 -1.73 -8.16 8.26
CA GLU A 81 -1.62 -9.33 7.40
C GLU A 81 -2.98 -9.83 6.91
N SER A 82 -3.99 -9.82 7.79
CA SER A 82 -5.36 -10.20 7.40
C SER A 82 -5.91 -9.24 6.35
N TRP A 83 -5.77 -7.93 6.57
CA TRP A 83 -6.21 -6.92 5.62
C TRP A 83 -5.48 -7.04 4.27
N ALA A 84 -4.16 -7.25 4.29
CA ALA A 84 -3.38 -7.42 3.07
C ALA A 84 -3.82 -8.64 2.25
N LYS A 85 -4.21 -9.75 2.90
CA LYS A 85 -4.75 -10.94 2.22
C LYS A 85 -6.09 -10.64 1.55
N ASP A 86 -6.99 -9.96 2.25
CA ASP A 86 -8.31 -9.60 1.71
C ASP A 86 -8.18 -8.68 0.49
N VAL A 87 -7.28 -7.70 0.54
CA VAL A 87 -6.95 -6.83 -0.59
C VAL A 87 -6.33 -7.63 -1.74
N ALA A 88 -5.41 -8.56 -1.46
CA ALA A 88 -4.78 -9.37 -2.50
C ALA A 88 -5.78 -10.30 -3.21
N LEU A 89 -6.71 -10.90 -2.46
CA LEU A 89 -7.77 -11.75 -3.02
C LEU A 89 -8.68 -10.99 -3.98
N LEU A 90 -9.00 -9.73 -3.66
CA LEU A 90 -9.81 -8.87 -4.54
C LEU A 90 -9.15 -8.69 -5.92
N PHE A 91 -7.85 -8.46 -5.96
CA PHE A 91 -7.11 -8.22 -7.21
C PHE A 91 -6.61 -9.50 -7.90
N ALA A 92 -6.65 -10.65 -7.22
CA ALA A 92 -6.28 -11.94 -7.80
C ALA A 92 -7.29 -12.44 -8.85
N ASP A 93 -8.55 -12.05 -8.73
CA ASP A 93 -9.65 -12.49 -9.61
C ASP A 93 -9.71 -11.71 -10.94
N VAL A 94 -8.86 -10.69 -11.12
CA VAL A 94 -8.80 -9.84 -12.33
C VAL A 94 -7.85 -10.43 -13.40
N SER A 95 -7.33 -11.65 -13.20
CA SER A 95 -6.43 -12.35 -14.14
C SER A 95 -7.11 -13.41 -15.01
N GLY A 96 -8.45 -13.41 -15.11
CA GLY A 96 -9.24 -14.26 -15.99
C GLY A 96 -9.48 -13.67 -17.37
#